data_AF-A0A6H3NRH0-F1
#
_entry.id   AF-A0A6H3NRH0-F1
#
_cell.length_a   1.000
_cell.length_b   1.000
_cell.length_c   1.000
_cell.angle_alpha   90.00
_cell.angle_beta   90.00
_cell.angle_gamma   90.00
#
_symmetry.space_group_name_H-M   'P 1'
#
loop_
_entity.id
_entity.type
_entity.pdbx_description
1 polymer ?
#
loop_
_entity_poly.entity_id
_entity_poly.type
_entity_poly.pdbx_seq_one_letter_code
_entity_poly.pdbx_strand_id
1 'polypeptide(L)'
;MMAKKYCILLLVSLFHCKESISIPESFKDDIQGTRHVDFHFDANNLPKLGVTMESDLDQMYPEGPTGRMTFIKPRRITINKTTFDYDRRVDYMYQKVEDLSKPPEIIQYRSAESLLLTIFLKKEVVVFYLINHKVKDVNDEWIPGKYNQRDITDENWISTDYKGAAIDGCLYWLQWPREARYQHIGNSFDGYTEEDCQKENGTK
;
A
#
# COMPACT_ATOMS: atom_id res chain seq x y z
N MET A 1 -36.03 6.50 -49.74
CA MET A 1 -35.53 7.56 -48.83
C MET A 1 -35.21 7.05 -47.42
N MET A 2 -34.75 5.80 -47.25
CA MET A 2 -34.44 5.20 -45.92
C MET A 2 -32.94 5.03 -45.65
N ALA A 3 -32.09 4.93 -46.68
CA ALA A 3 -30.65 4.69 -46.53
C ALA A 3 -29.90 5.79 -45.77
N LYS A 4 -30.34 7.06 -45.86
CA LYS A 4 -29.71 8.20 -45.15
C LYS A 4 -29.91 8.15 -43.62
N LYS A 5 -30.98 7.53 -43.11
CA LYS A 5 -31.27 7.50 -41.66
C LYS A 5 -30.41 6.47 -40.91
N TYR A 6 -30.07 5.36 -41.56
CA TYR A 6 -29.25 4.31 -40.95
C TYR A 6 -27.75 4.66 -40.88
N CYS A 7 -27.24 5.46 -41.83
CA CYS A 7 -25.85 5.95 -41.75
C CYS A 7 -25.60 6.87 -40.54
N ILE A 8 -26.59 7.66 -40.13
CA ILE A 8 -26.46 8.56 -38.96
C ILE A 8 -26.42 7.76 -37.66
N LEU A 9 -27.23 6.70 -37.54
CA LEU A 9 -27.20 5.81 -36.37
C LEU A 9 -25.87 5.04 -36.23
N LEU A 10 -25.26 4.63 -37.35
CA LEU A 10 -23.95 3.99 -37.37
C LEU A 10 -22.83 4.97 -36.96
N LEU A 11 -22.89 6.23 -37.42
CA LEU A 11 -21.94 7.28 -37.01
C LEU A 11 -22.05 7.64 -35.53
N VAL A 12 -23.27 7.72 -34.96
CA VAL A 12 -23.46 8.01 -33.53
C VAL A 12 -22.96 6.86 -32.64
N SER A 13 -23.02 5.62 -33.12
CA SER A 13 -22.49 4.46 -32.38
C SER A 13 -20.95 4.44 -32.27
N LEU A 14 -20.23 5.05 -33.23
CA LEU A 14 -18.77 5.15 -33.20
C LEU A 14 -18.25 6.20 -32.20
N PHE A 15 -19.06 7.22 -31.87
CA PHE A 15 -18.74 8.20 -30.81
C PHE A 15 -19.00 7.70 -29.39
N HIS A 16 -19.53 6.47 -29.23
CA HIS A 16 -19.77 5.85 -27.93
C HIS A 16 -18.69 4.82 -27.54
N CYS A 17 -17.55 4.77 -28.25
CA CYS A 17 -16.33 4.29 -27.62
C CYS A 17 -15.98 5.25 -26.49
N LYS A 18 -16.50 4.99 -25.28
CA LYS A 18 -15.88 5.53 -24.06
C LYS A 18 -14.40 5.20 -24.19
N GLU A 19 -13.55 6.21 -24.27
CA GLU A 19 -12.11 6.02 -24.09
C GLU A 19 -11.96 5.11 -22.87
N SER A 20 -11.29 3.97 -23.05
CA SER A 20 -10.95 3.14 -21.90
C SER A 20 -10.21 4.05 -20.96
N ILE A 21 -10.77 4.29 -19.79
CA ILE A 21 -10.17 5.23 -18.86
C ILE A 21 -8.82 4.62 -18.47
N SER A 22 -7.76 5.19 -19.01
CA SER A 22 -6.42 4.67 -18.83
C SER A 22 -5.92 5.13 -17.48
N ILE A 23 -5.45 4.18 -16.68
CA ILE A 23 -4.69 4.47 -15.47
C ILE A 23 -3.41 5.18 -15.95
N PRO A 24 -3.05 6.36 -15.39
CA PRO A 24 -1.81 7.03 -15.73
C PRO A 24 -0.61 6.09 -15.58
N GLU A 25 0.37 6.18 -16.48
CA GLU A 25 1.52 5.26 -16.51
C GLU A 25 2.24 5.18 -15.15
N SER A 26 2.31 6.30 -14.42
CA SER A 26 2.91 6.36 -13.08
C SER A 26 2.28 5.40 -12.06
N PHE A 27 1.01 5.04 -12.24
CA PHE A 27 0.25 4.19 -11.34
C PHE A 27 0.07 2.75 -11.84
N LYS A 28 0.55 2.45 -13.05
CA LYS A 28 0.26 1.18 -13.73
C LYS A 28 0.73 -0.05 -12.94
N ASP A 29 1.83 0.09 -12.21
CA ASP A 29 2.44 -0.98 -11.44
C ASP A 29 2.02 -0.97 -9.96
N ASP A 30 1.15 -0.04 -9.56
CA ASP A 30 0.66 0.06 -8.19
C ASP A 30 -0.27 -1.11 -7.84
N ILE A 31 -0.15 -1.58 -6.61
CA ILE A 31 -0.96 -2.68 -6.09
C ILE A 31 -2.03 -2.07 -5.19
N GLN A 32 -3.26 -2.00 -5.69
CA GLN A 32 -4.40 -1.55 -4.93
C GLN A 32 -4.88 -2.66 -3.98
N GLY A 33 -4.87 -2.36 -2.68
CA GLY A 33 -5.17 -3.34 -1.64
C GLY A 33 -3.97 -4.20 -1.27
N THR A 34 -4.21 -5.26 -0.50
CA THR A 34 -3.16 -6.15 0.02
C THR A 34 -3.12 -7.39 -0.86
N ARG A 35 -2.07 -7.55 -1.67
CA ARG A 35 -1.81 -8.80 -2.39
C ARG A 35 -1.30 -9.85 -1.42
N HIS A 36 -1.95 -11.00 -1.35
CA HIS A 36 -1.42 -12.15 -0.62
C HIS A 36 -0.18 -12.68 -1.36
N VAL A 37 0.99 -12.40 -0.79
CA VAL A 37 2.29 -12.92 -1.22
C VAL A 37 2.92 -13.64 -0.04
N ASP A 38 3.59 -14.76 -0.31
CA ASP A 38 4.30 -15.54 0.71
C ASP A 38 5.71 -14.96 0.90
N PHE A 39 5.78 -13.72 1.38
CA PHE A 39 7.04 -12.99 1.52
C PHE A 39 7.92 -13.61 2.61
N HIS A 40 9.15 -14.00 2.26
CA HIS A 40 10.14 -14.50 3.20
C HIS A 40 11.09 -13.38 3.65
N PHE A 41 10.93 -12.93 4.90
CA PHE A 41 11.81 -11.91 5.45
C PHE A 41 13.22 -12.45 5.78
N ASP A 42 14.25 -11.84 5.22
CA ASP A 42 15.66 -12.07 5.57
C ASP A 42 16.31 -10.80 6.13
N ALA A 43 16.66 -10.83 7.42
CA ALA A 43 17.31 -9.72 8.11
C ALA A 43 18.74 -9.42 7.58
N ASN A 44 19.38 -10.35 6.87
CA ASN A 44 20.69 -10.14 6.28
C ASN A 44 20.62 -9.54 4.87
N ASN A 45 19.43 -9.53 4.26
CA ASN A 45 19.20 -9.04 2.91
C ASN A 45 18.34 -7.77 2.92
N LEU A 46 18.68 -6.79 3.77
CA LEU A 46 17.98 -5.50 3.84
C LEU A 46 18.54 -4.49 2.82
N PRO A 47 17.70 -3.56 2.31
CA PRO A 47 18.14 -2.58 1.34
C PRO A 47 19.14 -1.58 1.94
N LYS A 48 20.14 -1.19 1.15
CA LYS A 48 21.11 -0.16 1.49
C LYS A 48 20.58 1.20 1.05
N LEU A 49 20.35 2.10 2.01
CA LEU A 49 19.83 3.44 1.73
C LEU A 49 20.75 4.20 0.77
N GLY A 50 20.15 4.85 -0.24
CA GLY A 50 20.84 5.62 -1.27
C GLY A 50 21.62 4.78 -2.29
N VAL A 51 21.57 3.45 -2.20
CA VAL A 51 22.29 2.53 -3.09
C VAL A 51 21.35 1.53 -3.75
N THR A 52 20.49 0.89 -2.97
CA THR A 52 19.52 -0.10 -3.49
C THR A 52 18.47 0.61 -4.34
N MET A 53 18.30 0.12 -5.56
CA MET A 53 17.28 0.55 -6.52
C MET A 53 16.00 -0.28 -6.39
N GLU A 54 14.89 0.19 -6.94
CA GLU A 54 13.64 -0.58 -7.00
C GLU A 54 13.84 -1.92 -7.73
N SER A 55 14.62 -1.94 -8.82
CA SER A 55 14.94 -3.16 -9.55
C SER A 55 15.74 -4.18 -8.74
N ASP A 56 16.52 -3.73 -7.75
CA ASP A 56 17.25 -4.62 -6.85
C ASP A 56 16.28 -5.28 -5.87
N LEU A 57 15.21 -4.60 -5.46
CA LEU A 57 14.19 -5.16 -4.56
C LEU A 57 13.48 -6.35 -5.20
N ASP A 58 13.20 -6.30 -6.51
CA ASP A 58 12.61 -7.42 -7.25
C ASP A 58 13.52 -8.66 -7.24
N GLN A 59 14.84 -8.47 -7.16
CA GLN A 59 15.81 -9.58 -7.04
C GLN A 59 15.96 -10.05 -5.59
N MET A 60 15.93 -9.10 -4.64
CA MET A 60 16.05 -9.39 -3.20
C MET A 60 14.82 -10.11 -2.66
N TYR A 61 13.64 -9.79 -3.19
CA TYR A 61 12.32 -10.26 -2.74
C TYR A 61 11.47 -10.73 -3.95
N PRO A 62 11.81 -11.87 -4.57
CA PRO A 62 11.22 -12.32 -5.83
C PRO A 62 9.72 -12.68 -5.73
N GLU A 63 9.19 -12.89 -4.53
CA GLU A 63 7.76 -13.11 -4.29
C GLU A 63 6.92 -11.86 -4.61
N GLY A 64 7.58 -10.71 -4.65
CA GLY A 64 7.01 -9.41 -4.95
C GLY A 64 6.31 -8.78 -3.75
N PRO A 65 5.92 -7.50 -3.88
CA PRO A 65 5.34 -6.76 -2.79
C PRO A 65 3.87 -7.09 -2.55
N THR A 66 3.46 -6.90 -1.30
CA THR A 66 2.07 -6.93 -0.84
C THR A 66 1.32 -5.67 -1.25
N GLY A 67 2.00 -4.52 -1.30
CA GLY A 67 1.43 -3.23 -1.68
C GLY A 67 2.45 -2.35 -2.41
N ARG A 68 1.97 -1.52 -3.32
CA ARG A 68 2.78 -0.50 -4.01
C ARG A 68 1.93 0.73 -4.24
N MET A 69 2.42 1.90 -3.84
CA MET A 69 1.75 3.19 -4.01
C MET A 69 2.72 4.20 -4.58
N THR A 70 2.36 4.82 -5.71
CA THR A 70 3.11 5.89 -6.35
C THR A 70 2.46 7.24 -6.10
N PHE A 71 3.27 8.26 -5.83
CA PHE A 71 2.84 9.64 -5.60
C PHE A 71 3.38 10.51 -6.74
N ILE A 72 2.47 11.03 -7.59
CA ILE A 72 2.82 12.01 -8.64
C ILE A 72 3.48 13.23 -8.03
N LYS A 73 2.93 13.72 -6.91
CA LYS A 73 3.53 14.75 -6.07
C LYS A 73 4.33 14.08 -4.96
N PRO A 74 5.68 14.17 -4.97
CA PRO A 74 6.50 13.59 -3.91
C PRO A 74 6.11 14.10 -2.53
N ARG A 75 6.23 13.21 -1.56
CA ARG A 75 5.90 13.44 -0.15
C ARG A 75 7.16 13.71 0.65
N ARG A 76 7.04 14.58 1.64
CA ARG A 76 8.06 14.77 2.69
C ARG A 76 7.50 14.27 4.01
N ILE A 77 8.21 13.37 4.68
CA ILE A 77 7.78 12.80 5.95
C ILE A 77 8.94 12.72 6.94
N THR A 78 8.62 12.65 8.23
CA THR A 78 9.57 12.38 9.30
C THR A 78 9.20 11.08 10.00
N ILE A 79 10.08 10.08 9.96
CA ILE A 79 9.94 8.80 10.67
C ILE A 79 11.21 8.59 11.49
N ASN A 80 11.09 8.22 12.77
CA ASN A 80 12.23 7.99 13.66
C ASN A 80 13.28 9.12 13.62
N LYS A 81 12.81 10.38 13.66
CA LYS A 81 13.64 11.61 13.58
C LYS A 81 14.39 11.81 12.25
N THR A 82 14.16 10.96 11.25
CA THR A 82 14.73 11.09 9.91
C THR A 82 13.68 11.72 9.01
N THR A 83 14.01 12.86 8.40
CA THR A 83 13.17 13.53 7.41
C THR A 83 13.68 13.22 6.01
N PHE A 84 12.81 12.76 5.13
CA PHE A 84 13.16 12.43 3.74
C PHE A 84 12.00 12.70 2.80
N ASP A 85 12.34 12.86 1.52
CA ASP A 85 11.37 12.96 0.43
C ASP A 85 11.25 11.61 -0.28
N TYR A 86 10.04 11.21 -0.67
CA TYR A 86 9.80 9.97 -1.42
C TYR A 86 8.65 10.17 -2.43
N ASP A 87 8.65 9.39 -3.51
CA ASP A 87 7.58 9.37 -4.51
C ASP A 87 6.97 7.98 -4.72
N ARG A 88 7.51 6.95 -4.05
CA ARG A 88 6.94 5.62 -4.05
C ARG A 88 7.10 4.93 -2.71
N ARG A 89 6.09 4.15 -2.34
CA ARG A 89 6.09 3.26 -1.18
C ARG A 89 5.83 1.84 -1.63
N VAL A 90 6.60 0.90 -1.11
CA VAL A 90 6.47 -0.53 -1.39
C VAL A 90 6.42 -1.28 -0.06
N ASP A 91 5.40 -2.12 0.10
CA ASP A 91 5.12 -2.84 1.34
C ASP A 91 5.26 -4.35 1.11
N TYR A 92 6.02 -5.01 1.97
CA TYR A 92 6.18 -6.47 2.01
C TYR A 92 5.70 -6.99 3.36
N MET A 93 4.73 -7.91 3.35
CA MET A 93 4.11 -8.42 4.57
C MET A 93 4.32 -9.91 4.71
N TYR A 94 4.86 -10.31 5.85
CA TYR A 94 4.90 -11.68 6.33
C TYR A 94 3.92 -11.84 7.50
N GLN A 95 3.19 -12.95 7.51
CA GLN A 95 2.32 -13.33 8.62
C GLN A 95 2.47 -14.81 8.91
N LYS A 96 2.85 -15.14 10.14
CA LYS A 96 2.78 -16.51 10.63
C LYS A 96 1.41 -16.76 11.23
N VAL A 97 0.71 -17.76 10.69
CA VAL A 97 -0.57 -18.23 11.22
C VAL A 97 -0.40 -19.66 11.71
N GLU A 98 -0.85 -19.91 12.93
CA GLU A 98 -0.91 -21.23 13.52
C GLU A 98 -2.31 -21.81 13.36
N ASP A 99 -2.37 -23.06 12.91
CA ASP A 99 -3.60 -23.83 12.86
C ASP A 99 -3.86 -24.48 14.24
N LEU A 100 -4.93 -24.03 14.89
CA LEU A 100 -5.41 -24.53 16.17
C LEU A 100 -6.67 -25.41 16.01
N SER A 101 -7.00 -25.78 14.77
CA SER A 101 -8.19 -26.53 14.45
C SER A 101 -8.21 -27.89 15.15
N LYS A 102 -9.39 -28.26 15.65
CA LYS A 102 -9.67 -29.58 16.22
C LYS A 102 -10.76 -30.23 15.38
N PRO A 103 -10.40 -31.01 14.34
CA PRO A 103 -11.38 -31.74 13.56
C PRO A 103 -12.15 -32.72 14.46
N PRO A 104 -13.47 -32.93 14.25
CA PRO A 104 -14.28 -32.38 13.16
C PRO A 104 -14.99 -31.05 13.48
N GLU A 105 -14.77 -30.44 14.66
CA GLU A 105 -15.75 -29.51 15.24
C GLU A 105 -15.36 -28.03 15.18
N ILE A 106 -14.07 -27.69 15.14
CA ILE A 106 -13.63 -26.29 15.19
C ILE A 106 -12.48 -26.06 14.21
N ILE A 107 -12.68 -25.15 13.25
CA ILE A 107 -11.60 -24.54 12.47
C ILE A 107 -11.18 -23.26 13.19
N GLN A 108 -9.94 -23.20 13.67
CA GLN A 108 -9.43 -22.04 14.40
C GLN A 108 -8.02 -21.73 13.93
N TYR A 109 -7.79 -20.48 13.55
CA TYR A 109 -6.48 -19.96 13.17
C TYR A 109 -6.07 -18.85 14.12
N ARG A 110 -4.78 -18.79 14.43
CA ARG A 110 -4.19 -17.72 15.25
C ARG A 110 -3.03 -17.08 14.53
N SER A 111 -3.07 -15.78 14.32
CA SER A 111 -1.86 -15.04 13.91
C SER A 111 -0.88 -15.00 15.09
N ALA A 112 0.31 -15.55 14.90
CA ALA A 112 1.35 -15.67 15.92
C ALA A 112 2.47 -14.65 15.73
N GLU A 113 2.72 -14.23 14.49
CA GLU A 113 3.76 -13.27 14.13
C GLU A 113 3.30 -12.47 12.91
N SER A 114 3.64 -11.18 12.88
CA SER A 114 3.40 -10.30 11.75
C SER A 114 4.61 -9.38 11.59
N LEU A 115 5.10 -9.30 10.36
CA LEU A 115 6.19 -8.42 9.98
C LEU A 115 5.77 -7.64 8.73
N LEU A 116 5.82 -6.31 8.80
CA LEU A 116 5.67 -5.42 7.67
C LEU A 116 7.01 -4.70 7.44
N LEU A 117 7.58 -4.91 6.25
CA LEU A 117 8.69 -4.13 5.73
C LEU A 117 8.12 -3.08 4.77
N THR A 118 8.12 -1.82 5.19
CA THR A 118 7.75 -0.68 4.35
C THR A 118 9.01 0.00 3.83
N ILE A 119 9.12 0.10 2.51
CA ILE A 119 10.25 0.71 1.81
C ILE A 119 9.76 1.98 1.12
N PHE A 120 10.51 3.07 1.30
CA PHE A 120 10.25 4.37 0.67
C PHE A 120 11.32 4.63 -0.37
N LEU A 121 10.88 5.01 -1.58
CA LEU A 121 11.75 5.27 -2.71
C LEU A 121 11.58 6.71 -3.20
N LYS A 122 12.68 7.28 -3.67
CA LYS A 122 12.71 8.55 -4.40
C LYS A 122 13.41 8.33 -5.72
N LYS A 123 12.70 8.54 -6.83
CA LYS A 123 13.24 8.30 -8.18
C LYS A 123 13.88 6.90 -8.27
N GLU A 124 13.12 5.89 -7.85
CA GLU A 124 13.54 4.46 -7.85
C GLU A 124 14.68 4.10 -6.90
N VAL A 125 15.24 5.04 -6.13
CA VAL A 125 16.28 4.75 -5.12
C VAL A 125 15.63 4.62 -3.74
N VAL A 126 15.99 3.58 -2.99
CA VAL A 126 15.55 3.43 -1.59
C VAL A 126 16.15 4.55 -0.74
N VAL A 127 15.29 5.39 -0.17
CA VAL A 127 15.69 6.50 0.71
C VAL A 127 15.49 6.17 2.19
N PHE A 128 14.56 5.29 2.50
CA PHE A 128 14.26 4.86 3.86
C PHE A 128 13.55 3.51 3.85
N TYR A 129 13.65 2.76 4.93
CA TYR A 129 12.76 1.62 5.19
C TYR A 129 12.43 1.54 6.67
N LEU A 130 11.31 0.90 6.98
CA LEU A 130 10.84 0.68 8.34
C LEU A 130 10.34 -0.76 8.47
N ILE A 131 10.74 -1.42 9.55
CA ILE A 131 10.25 -2.74 9.93
C ILE A 131 9.33 -2.61 11.13
N ASN A 132 8.07 -3.00 10.96
CA ASN A 132 7.14 -3.22 12.05
C ASN A 132 7.01 -4.72 12.27
N HIS A 133 7.58 -5.22 13.35
CA HIS A 133 7.59 -6.65 13.66
C HIS A 133 6.94 -6.86 15.01
N LYS A 134 5.89 -7.67 15.05
CA LYS A 134 5.16 -8.05 16.26
C LYS A 134 5.01 -9.56 16.35
N VAL A 135 5.13 -10.07 17.58
CA VAL A 135 4.91 -11.47 17.92
C VAL A 135 3.92 -11.55 19.07
N LYS A 136 3.14 -12.62 19.14
CA LYS A 136 2.30 -12.87 20.29
C LYS A 136 3.10 -13.51 21.41
N ASP A 137 2.90 -13.03 22.64
CA ASP A 137 3.48 -13.62 23.85
C ASP A 137 2.63 -14.79 24.37
N VAL A 138 2.97 -15.29 25.55
CA VAL A 138 2.23 -16.39 26.21
C VAL A 138 0.82 -16.00 26.65
N ASN A 139 0.52 -14.71 26.77
CA ASN A 139 -0.78 -14.16 27.14
C ASN A 139 -1.62 -13.76 25.91
N ASP A 140 -1.16 -14.10 24.69
CA ASP A 140 -1.79 -13.73 23.43
C ASP A 140 -1.75 -12.21 23.13
N GLU A 141 -0.88 -11.47 23.82
CA GLU A 141 -0.66 -10.03 23.62
C GLU A 141 0.40 -9.78 22.55
N TRP A 142 0.18 -8.75 21.72
CA TRP A 142 1.20 -8.32 20.77
C TRP A 142 2.32 -7.60 21.50
N ILE A 143 3.53 -8.14 21.35
CA ILE A 143 4.78 -7.54 21.83
C ILE A 143 5.71 -7.24 20.66
N PRO A 144 6.63 -6.27 20.78
CA PRO A 144 7.60 -6.00 19.74
C PRO A 144 8.47 -7.22 19.46
N GLY A 145 8.51 -7.64 18.19
CA GLY A 145 9.40 -8.68 17.71
C GLY A 145 10.85 -8.19 17.59
N LYS A 146 11.78 -9.14 17.39
CA LYS A 146 13.23 -8.89 17.36
C LYS A 146 13.68 -7.78 16.39
N TYR A 147 12.93 -7.60 15.30
CA TYR A 147 13.29 -6.68 14.20
C TYR A 147 12.48 -5.38 14.22
N ASN A 148 11.69 -5.15 15.28
CA ASN A 148 10.85 -3.97 15.35
C ASN A 148 11.68 -2.68 15.39
N GLN A 149 11.33 -1.72 14.53
CA GLN A 149 11.93 -0.39 14.47
C GLN A 149 10.94 0.72 14.86
N ARG A 150 9.68 0.39 15.16
CA ARG A 150 8.66 1.35 15.65
C ARG A 150 8.92 1.70 17.11
N ASP A 151 8.63 2.94 17.47
CA ASP A 151 8.59 3.37 18.87
C ASP A 151 7.41 2.70 19.58
N ILE A 152 7.69 1.85 20.58
CA ILE A 152 6.65 1.12 21.34
C ILE A 152 5.88 2.01 22.32
N THR A 153 6.34 3.25 22.54
CA THR A 153 5.62 4.25 23.34
C THR A 153 4.55 5.00 22.53
N ASP A 154 4.57 4.87 21.20
CA ASP A 154 3.47 5.30 20.32
C ASP A 154 2.25 4.43 20.61
N GLU A 155 1.13 5.01 21.05
CA GLU A 155 -0.12 4.26 21.32
C GLU A 155 -0.61 3.45 20.11
N ASN A 156 -0.19 3.84 18.90
CA ASN A 156 -0.52 3.16 17.65
C ASN A 156 0.61 2.24 17.14
N TRP A 157 1.56 1.85 17.99
CA TRP A 157 2.67 0.98 17.57
C TRP A 157 2.21 -0.41 17.09
N ILE A 158 1.10 -0.92 17.64
CA ILE A 158 0.51 -2.24 17.28
C ILE A 158 -0.13 -2.21 15.89
N SER A 159 -0.52 -1.02 15.41
CA SER A 159 -0.98 -0.84 14.03
C SER A 159 0.07 -1.41 13.08
N THR A 160 -0.36 -2.03 11.98
CA THR A 160 0.57 -2.50 10.95
C THR A 160 1.34 -1.35 10.31
N ASP A 161 0.75 -0.15 10.29
CA ASP A 161 1.28 0.99 9.56
C ASP A 161 2.10 1.96 10.43
N TYR A 162 2.90 2.80 9.76
CA TYR A 162 3.64 3.90 10.38
C TYR A 162 2.75 5.14 10.62
N LYS A 163 3.16 6.00 11.56
CA LYS A 163 2.48 7.28 11.81
C LYS A 163 2.50 8.15 10.55
N GLY A 164 1.32 8.45 10.01
CA GLY A 164 1.15 9.22 8.77
C GLY A 164 0.71 8.37 7.56
N ALA A 165 0.70 7.04 7.66
CA ALA A 165 0.26 6.16 6.58
C ALA A 165 -1.19 6.43 6.13
N ALA A 166 -2.09 6.79 7.04
CA ALA A 166 -3.47 7.18 6.71
C ALA A 166 -3.52 8.45 5.84
N ILE A 167 -2.72 9.47 6.19
CA ILE A 167 -2.58 10.70 5.38
C ILE A 167 -2.03 10.35 4.01
N ASP A 168 -1.00 9.50 3.95
CA ASP A 168 -0.40 9.08 2.70
C ASP A 168 -1.41 8.31 1.82
N GLY A 169 -2.22 7.43 2.41
CA GLY A 169 -3.32 6.76 1.71
C GLY A 169 -4.35 7.74 1.14
N CYS A 170 -4.78 8.74 1.93
CA CYS A 170 -5.71 9.78 1.49
C CYS A 170 -5.13 10.58 0.30
N LEU A 171 -3.89 11.06 0.43
CA LEU A 171 -3.23 11.86 -0.61
C LEU A 171 -2.90 11.07 -1.87
N TYR A 172 -2.56 9.78 -1.73
CA TYR A 172 -2.43 8.86 -2.86
C TYR A 172 -3.76 8.79 -3.63
N TRP A 173 -4.87 8.55 -2.92
CA TRP A 173 -6.17 8.46 -3.57
C TRP A 173 -6.58 9.78 -4.23
N LEU A 174 -6.29 10.95 -3.66
CA LEU A 174 -6.55 12.24 -4.32
C LEU A 174 -5.86 12.39 -5.67
N GLN A 175 -4.71 11.75 -5.88
CA GLN A 175 -3.95 11.81 -7.13
C GLN A 175 -4.42 10.79 -8.17
N TRP A 176 -5.10 9.72 -7.72
CA TRP A 176 -5.64 8.70 -8.61
C TRP A 176 -6.82 9.26 -9.42
N PRO A 177 -6.84 9.21 -10.76
CA PRO A 177 -7.95 9.78 -11.53
C PRO A 177 -9.27 9.13 -11.16
N ARG A 178 -10.29 9.95 -10.85
CA ARG A 178 -11.58 9.45 -10.34
C ARG A 178 -12.24 8.49 -11.32
N GLU A 179 -12.11 8.78 -12.60
CA GLU A 179 -12.65 8.00 -13.71
C GLU A 179 -11.99 6.61 -13.79
N ALA A 180 -10.71 6.50 -13.38
CA ALA A 180 -9.93 5.27 -13.37
C ALA A 180 -10.13 4.43 -12.10
N ARG A 181 -10.86 4.96 -11.11
CA ARG A 181 -11.30 4.20 -9.93
C ARG A 181 -12.50 3.33 -10.32
N TYR A 182 -12.79 2.30 -9.52
CA TYR A 182 -13.97 1.47 -9.72
C TYR A 182 -15.23 2.32 -9.76
N GLN A 183 -15.85 2.46 -10.94
CA GLN A 183 -17.00 3.37 -11.19
C GLN A 183 -18.23 3.10 -10.32
N HIS A 184 -18.28 1.95 -9.66
CA HIS A 184 -19.39 1.50 -8.81
C HIS A 184 -19.07 1.55 -7.32
N ILE A 185 -17.84 1.93 -6.95
CA ILE A 185 -17.39 2.04 -5.57
C ILE A 185 -16.95 3.48 -5.35
N GLY A 186 -17.76 4.26 -4.65
CA GLY A 186 -17.35 5.59 -4.21
C GLY A 186 -16.11 5.47 -3.31
N ASN A 187 -15.10 6.29 -3.56
CA ASN A 187 -13.98 6.42 -2.64
C ASN A 187 -14.40 7.36 -1.50
N SER A 188 -14.13 6.99 -0.24
CA SER A 188 -14.44 7.83 0.92
C SER A 188 -13.76 9.20 0.91
N PHE A 189 -12.69 9.34 0.13
CA PHE A 189 -11.92 10.57 -0.08
C PHE A 189 -12.37 11.38 -1.32
N ASP A 190 -13.44 10.97 -2.02
CA ASP A 190 -14.00 11.78 -3.11
C ASP A 190 -14.47 13.14 -2.57
N GLY A 191 -13.94 14.23 -3.15
CA GLY A 191 -14.24 15.61 -2.72
C GLY A 191 -13.33 16.15 -1.61
N TYR A 192 -12.39 15.35 -1.11
CA TYR A 192 -11.40 15.81 -0.13
C TYR A 192 -10.36 16.70 -0.82
N THR A 193 -9.80 17.61 -0.03
CA THR A 193 -8.61 18.39 -0.36
C THR A 193 -7.38 17.84 0.37
N GLU A 194 -6.19 18.30 -0.01
CA GLU A 194 -4.96 17.96 0.73
C GLU A 194 -5.04 18.40 2.20
N GLU A 195 -5.76 19.49 2.50
CA GLU A 195 -5.99 19.95 3.88
C GLU A 195 -6.90 19.01 4.67
N ASP A 196 -7.91 18.43 4.03
CA ASP A 196 -8.83 17.50 4.68
C ASP A 196 -8.09 16.21 5.08
N CYS A 197 -7.22 15.71 4.20
CA CYS A 197 -6.33 14.59 4.51
C CYS A 197 -5.41 14.87 5.72
N GLN A 198 -5.05 16.13 5.98
CA GLN A 198 -4.17 16.50 7.10
C GLN A 198 -4.92 16.68 8.42
N LYS A 199 -6.21 17.03 8.38
CA LYS A 199 -7.07 17.27 9.56
C LYS A 199 -7.54 15.98 10.24
N GLU A 200 -7.65 14.86 9.51
CA GLU A 200 -8.14 13.59 10.06
C GLU A 200 -7.23 12.96 11.14
N ASN A 201 -5.99 13.43 11.32
CA ASN A 201 -5.13 13.01 12.44
C ASN A 201 -5.47 13.70 13.79
N GLY A 202 -6.49 14.56 13.84
CA GLY A 202 -6.95 15.25 15.06
C GLY A 202 -8.22 14.68 15.70
N THR A 203 -8.85 13.67 15.10
CA THR A 203 -10.10 13.11 15.63
C THR A 203 -10.15 11.59 15.45
N LYS A 204 -9.69 10.87 16.47
CA LYS A 204 -10.33 9.67 17.02
C LYS A 204 -9.82 9.44 18.42
#